data_AF-A0A0N8VEU5-F1
#
_entry.id   AF-A0A0N8VEU5-F1
#
_cell.length_a   1.000
_cell.length_b   1.000
_cell.length_c   1.000
_cell.angle_alpha   90.00
_cell.angle_beta   90.00
_cell.angle_gamma   90.00
#
_symmetry.space_group_name_H-M   'P 1'
#
loop_
_entity.id
_entity.type
_entity.pdbx_description
1 polymer ?
#
loop_
_entity_poly.entity_id
_entity_poly.type
_entity_poly.pdbx_seq_one_letter_code
_entity_poly.pdbx_strand_id
1 'polypeptide(L)'
;MSLDEVEYRERRAQARGLQRALEALRDDLVRRSDATMEGWEGLVRRPEFLPSARNLADYLALRRGDLVPFQAPLASLGLSSLGRAEAHVRPSIDAVLASLAMIGGEGIASYPTVETFAAGPARLAARRDALFGARREAPRSRVMVTLPTEAAVNPDLVGGLIAAGADCVRINCAHDNPDVWAAMIGQVRHAAMKAGRRVPVQMDIEGPKLRVEALSESVEETGRLFEGDRFEVVETLGHDADLPQVRLSHPALMEAMAEGGAIWINDGKLRAKILKVRPGKVLAEVTSTPSKGAKIKVEKGVNLPGVDLRVPALTEADLGHLDFVLGHADILGFSFVQTGTDLRALFAELDARSDGGTARDWPALMLKIETPLALRNLPALIVEAGGRVPVGAMIARGDLAVEIGFERLSEIQEEVLWLCEAAEVPVVWATQVLEGMVKEGQASRAEMTDAAMSQRAECVMLNKGPHLVQAVTFLRDVLMRMDRHTSKKSPRLGALGLWHDL
;
A
#
# COMPACT_ATOMS: atom_id res chain seq x y z
N MET A 1 57.67 -1.18 15.78
CA MET A 1 56.44 -0.79 15.06
C MET A 1 55.91 0.47 15.70
N SER A 2 55.63 1.51 14.92
CA SER A 2 54.94 2.69 15.45
C SER A 2 53.50 2.33 15.84
N LEU A 3 52.86 3.14 16.69
CA LEU A 3 51.43 2.99 17.00
C LEU A 3 50.57 2.99 15.72
N ASP A 4 50.93 3.83 14.76
CA ASP A 4 50.27 3.92 13.45
C ASP A 4 50.36 2.61 12.64
N GLU A 5 51.47 1.87 12.75
CA GLU A 5 51.61 0.58 12.07
C GLU A 5 50.78 -0.54 12.71
N VAL A 6 50.53 -0.47 14.02
CA VAL A 6 49.64 -1.39 14.74
C VAL A 6 48.21 -1.13 14.33
N GLU A 7 47.76 0.12 14.43
CA GLU A 7 46.40 0.53 14.07
C GLU A 7 46.08 0.21 12.61
N TYR A 8 47.03 0.46 11.70
CA TYR A 8 46.88 0.13 10.29
C TYR A 8 46.75 -1.38 10.03
N ARG A 9 47.48 -2.22 10.77
CA ARG A 9 47.36 -3.69 10.67
C ARG A 9 46.03 -4.19 11.21
N GLU A 10 45.56 -3.62 12.32
CA GLU A 10 44.26 -3.96 12.90
C GLU A 10 43.12 -3.61 11.95
N ARG A 11 43.16 -2.40 11.37
CA ARG A 11 42.19 -1.95 10.35
C ARG A 11 42.15 -2.89 9.13
N ARG A 12 43.33 -3.31 8.64
CA ARG A 12 43.45 -4.30 7.54
C ARG A 12 42.85 -5.66 7.92
N ALA A 13 43.15 -6.14 9.13
CA ALA A 13 42.64 -7.41 9.62
C ALA A 13 41.11 -7.38 9.76
N GLN A 14 40.56 -6.30 10.31
CA GLN A 14 39.11 -6.07 10.41
C GLN A 14 38.46 -6.06 9.02
N ALA A 15 39.02 -5.32 8.06
CA ALA A 15 38.49 -5.25 6.70
C ALA A 15 38.47 -6.62 6.02
N ARG A 16 39.55 -7.40 6.11
CA ARG A 16 39.58 -8.78 5.56
C ARG A 16 38.58 -9.72 6.23
N GLY A 17 38.36 -9.56 7.54
CA GLY A 17 37.35 -10.32 8.27
C GLY A 17 35.94 -10.02 7.79
N LEU A 18 35.60 -8.73 7.68
CA LEU A 18 34.31 -8.26 7.17
C LEU A 18 34.11 -8.64 5.71
N GLN A 19 35.16 -8.59 4.89
CA GLN A 19 35.11 -8.98 3.48
C GLN A 19 34.66 -10.43 3.36
N ARG A 20 35.34 -11.38 4.02
CA ARG A 20 34.97 -12.81 3.99
C ARG A 20 33.54 -13.06 4.49
N ALA A 21 33.14 -12.38 5.56
CA ALA A 21 31.79 -12.51 6.10
C ALA A 21 30.73 -11.96 5.12
N LEU A 22 31.02 -10.84 4.47
CA LEU A 22 30.11 -10.21 3.50
C LEU A 22 30.07 -10.98 2.17
N GLU A 23 31.17 -11.58 1.74
CA GLU A 23 31.22 -12.53 0.61
C GLU A 23 30.33 -13.73 0.88
N ALA A 24 30.43 -14.34 2.07
CA ALA A 24 29.56 -15.45 2.46
C ALA A 24 28.08 -15.06 2.50
N LEU A 25 27.76 -13.87 3.01
CA LEU A 25 26.39 -13.33 2.98
C LEU A 25 25.92 -13.11 1.54
N ARG A 26 26.77 -12.56 0.67
CA ARG A 26 26.47 -12.33 -0.74
C ARG A 26 26.19 -13.63 -1.49
N ASP A 27 27.00 -14.65 -1.27
CA ASP A 27 26.81 -15.96 -1.91
C ASP A 27 25.50 -16.61 -1.46
N ASP A 28 25.17 -16.50 -0.17
CA ASP A 28 23.88 -16.96 0.35
C ASP A 28 22.69 -16.17 -0.21
N LEU A 29 22.84 -14.85 -0.32
CA LEU A 29 21.86 -13.97 -0.95
C LEU A 29 21.60 -14.38 -2.39
N VAL A 30 22.66 -14.59 -3.19
CA VAL A 30 22.53 -14.99 -4.60
C VAL A 30 21.79 -16.32 -4.71
N ARG A 31 22.19 -17.33 -3.94
CA ARG A 31 21.49 -18.64 -3.94
C ARG A 31 20.01 -18.53 -3.60
N ARG A 32 19.65 -17.77 -2.55
CA ARG A 32 18.25 -17.58 -2.13
C ARG A 32 17.45 -16.76 -3.14
N SER A 33 18.07 -15.75 -3.74
CA SER A 33 17.47 -14.94 -4.80
C SER A 33 17.17 -15.78 -6.04
N ASP A 34 18.12 -16.62 -6.47
CA ASP A 34 17.92 -17.55 -7.59
C ASP A 34 16.78 -18.52 -7.31
N ALA A 35 16.73 -19.15 -6.13
CA ALA A 35 15.60 -20.01 -5.73
C ALA A 35 14.25 -19.27 -5.68
N THR A 36 14.25 -18.00 -5.29
CA THR A 36 13.03 -17.17 -5.30
C THR A 36 12.59 -16.87 -6.74
N MET A 37 13.54 -16.55 -7.61
CA MET A 37 13.28 -16.29 -9.03
C MET A 37 12.80 -17.54 -9.78
N GLU A 38 13.33 -18.72 -9.45
CA GLU A 38 12.81 -20.01 -9.93
C GLU A 38 11.34 -20.20 -9.52
N GLY A 39 10.99 -19.88 -8.28
CA GLY A 39 9.60 -19.88 -7.81
C GLY A 39 8.68 -18.87 -8.51
N TRP A 40 9.25 -17.87 -9.20
CA TRP A 40 8.53 -16.87 -10.00
C TRP A 40 8.62 -17.12 -11.51
N GLU A 41 9.19 -18.25 -11.91
CA GLU A 41 9.28 -18.62 -13.32
C GLU A 41 7.89 -18.65 -13.96
N GLY A 42 7.77 -18.06 -15.15
CA GLY A 42 6.49 -17.95 -15.87
C GLY A 42 5.54 -16.84 -15.38
N LEU A 43 5.78 -16.22 -14.22
CA LEU A 43 5.01 -15.06 -13.75
C LEU A 43 5.42 -13.76 -14.46
N VAL A 44 6.71 -13.59 -14.75
CA VAL A 44 7.25 -12.37 -15.38
C VAL A 44 7.24 -12.49 -16.91
N ARG A 45 6.15 -12.05 -17.53
CA ARG A 45 5.99 -12.04 -19.00
C ARG A 45 6.49 -10.76 -19.66
N ARG A 46 6.61 -9.67 -18.90
CA ARG A 46 7.13 -8.36 -19.31
C ARG A 46 8.64 -8.27 -19.05
N PRO A 47 9.50 -8.33 -20.07
CA PRO A 47 10.96 -8.34 -19.89
C PRO A 47 11.49 -7.13 -19.13
N GLU A 48 10.87 -5.97 -19.27
CA GLU A 48 11.23 -4.74 -18.58
C GLU A 48 11.00 -4.78 -17.07
N PHE A 49 10.25 -5.76 -16.56
CA PHE A 49 10.03 -5.97 -15.13
C PHE A 49 11.04 -6.95 -14.49
N LEU A 50 11.78 -7.73 -15.30
CA LEU A 50 12.75 -8.71 -14.80
C LEU A 50 13.82 -8.11 -13.86
N PRO A 51 14.43 -6.94 -14.13
CA PRO A 51 15.39 -6.34 -13.19
C PRO A 51 14.78 -6.01 -11.84
N SER A 52 13.52 -5.55 -11.83
CA SER A 52 12.77 -5.22 -10.62
C SER A 52 12.43 -6.47 -9.80
N ALA A 53 11.97 -7.54 -10.46
CA ALA A 53 11.73 -8.82 -9.81
C ALA A 53 13.03 -9.37 -9.19
N ARG A 54 14.15 -9.34 -9.95
CA ARG A 54 15.45 -9.77 -9.43
C ARG A 54 15.88 -8.97 -8.20
N ASN A 55 15.79 -7.64 -8.24
CA ASN A 55 16.18 -6.81 -7.11
C ASN A 55 15.26 -7.03 -5.89
N LEU A 56 13.97 -7.27 -6.09
CA LEU A 56 13.07 -7.68 -5.01
C LEU A 56 13.48 -9.03 -4.40
N ALA A 57 13.79 -10.03 -5.22
CA ALA A 57 14.29 -11.33 -4.74
C ALA A 57 15.60 -11.17 -3.95
N ASP A 58 16.52 -10.34 -4.43
CA ASP A 58 17.76 -9.99 -3.72
C ASP A 58 17.47 -9.31 -2.38
N TYR A 59 16.50 -8.39 -2.34
CA TYR A 59 16.14 -7.67 -1.12
C TYR A 59 15.49 -8.60 -0.08
N LEU A 60 14.59 -9.48 -0.51
CA LEU A 60 14.01 -10.51 0.35
C LEU A 60 15.09 -11.45 0.91
N ALA A 61 16.03 -11.87 0.08
CA ALA A 61 17.15 -12.70 0.49
C ALA A 61 18.06 -11.97 1.50
N LEU A 62 18.39 -10.70 1.24
CA LEU A 62 19.17 -9.85 2.14
C LEU A 62 18.50 -9.69 3.51
N ARG A 63 17.20 -9.39 3.53
CA ARG A 63 16.43 -9.13 4.76
C ARG A 63 16.12 -10.37 5.59
N ARG A 64 16.37 -11.57 5.06
CA ARG A 64 16.39 -12.83 5.84
C ARG A 64 17.70 -13.05 6.58
N GLY A 65 18.77 -12.33 6.23
CA GLY A 65 20.04 -12.36 6.95
C GLY A 65 20.09 -11.33 8.08
N ASP A 66 20.88 -11.60 9.11
CA ASP A 66 21.17 -10.62 10.15
C ASP A 66 22.25 -9.65 9.66
N LEU A 67 21.88 -8.38 9.48
CA LEU A 67 22.79 -7.33 9.04
C LEU A 67 23.46 -6.58 10.19
N VAL A 68 22.97 -6.73 11.43
CA VAL A 68 23.47 -6.00 12.60
C VAL A 68 24.99 -6.18 12.80
N PRO A 69 25.56 -7.39 12.63
CA PRO A 69 27.01 -7.61 12.78
C PRO A 69 27.87 -6.80 11.79
N PHE A 70 27.30 -6.35 10.66
CA PHE A 70 28.03 -5.60 9.65
C PHE A 70 27.96 -4.08 9.88
N GLN A 71 26.87 -3.56 10.43
CA GLN A 71 26.57 -2.12 10.39
C GLN A 71 27.62 -1.25 11.10
N ALA A 72 27.84 -1.47 12.40
CA ALA A 72 28.82 -0.68 13.15
C ALA A 72 30.26 -0.93 12.69
N PRO A 73 30.70 -2.18 12.41
CA PRO A 73 32.04 -2.41 11.86
C PRO A 73 32.28 -1.75 10.51
N LEU A 74 31.33 -1.81 9.57
CA LEU A 74 31.44 -1.12 8.28
C LEU A 74 31.51 0.40 8.46
N ALA A 75 30.65 0.96 9.31
CA ALA A 75 30.64 2.39 9.60
C ALA A 75 31.97 2.86 10.23
N SER A 76 32.58 2.06 11.11
CA SER A 76 33.89 2.38 11.71
C SER A 76 35.02 2.46 10.67
N LEU A 77 34.86 1.76 9.53
CA LEU A 77 35.77 1.84 8.39
C LEU A 77 35.42 2.96 7.40
N GLY A 78 34.37 3.74 7.67
CA GLY A 78 33.85 4.79 6.78
C GLY A 78 32.97 4.26 5.63
N LEU A 79 32.50 3.01 5.73
CA LEU A 79 31.73 2.35 4.68
C LEU A 79 30.21 2.42 4.95
N SER A 80 29.43 2.18 3.90
CA SER A 80 27.97 2.08 4.00
C SER A 80 27.56 0.96 4.96
N SER A 81 26.58 1.23 5.83
CA SER A 81 25.96 0.24 6.70
C SER A 81 24.92 -0.64 5.98
N LEU A 82 24.80 -0.54 4.65
CA LEU A 82 23.81 -1.21 3.81
C LEU A 82 22.34 -0.86 4.12
N GLY A 83 22.08 0.11 5.02
CA GLY A 83 20.73 0.50 5.44
C GLY A 83 19.91 1.27 4.39
N ARG A 84 20.40 1.41 3.15
CA ARG A 84 19.77 2.14 2.03
C ARG A 84 19.92 1.37 0.72
N ALA A 85 19.84 0.05 0.78
CA ALA A 85 20.13 -0.84 -0.34
C ALA A 85 18.90 -1.27 -1.14
N GLU A 86 17.68 -0.85 -0.74
CA GLU A 86 16.40 -1.33 -1.26
C GLU A 86 16.37 -1.40 -2.79
N ALA A 87 16.62 -0.28 -3.46
CA ALA A 87 16.52 -0.17 -4.92
C ALA A 87 17.77 -0.66 -5.69
N HIS A 88 18.81 -1.12 -5.01
CA HIS A 88 20.08 -1.52 -5.61
C HIS A 88 20.88 -2.45 -4.68
N VAL A 89 20.33 -3.63 -4.40
CA VAL A 89 20.86 -4.55 -3.37
C VAL A 89 22.27 -5.04 -3.69
N ARG A 90 22.45 -5.73 -4.82
CA ARG A 90 23.76 -6.26 -5.23
C ARG A 90 24.80 -5.15 -5.43
N PRO A 91 24.51 -4.03 -6.12
CA PRO A 91 25.47 -2.91 -6.23
C PRO A 91 25.95 -2.37 -4.88
N SER A 92 25.07 -2.29 -3.88
CA SER A 92 25.47 -1.83 -2.53
C SER A 92 26.48 -2.77 -1.89
N ILE A 93 26.25 -4.08 -1.97
CA ILE A 93 27.14 -5.10 -1.42
C ILE A 93 28.46 -5.11 -2.17
N ASP A 94 28.41 -5.10 -3.51
CA ASP A 94 29.59 -5.11 -4.38
C ASP A 94 30.50 -3.90 -4.13
N ALA A 95 29.93 -2.70 -3.93
CA ALA A 95 30.70 -1.50 -3.62
C ALA A 95 31.39 -1.58 -2.24
N VAL A 96 30.73 -2.17 -1.24
CA VAL A 96 31.32 -2.39 0.08
C VAL A 96 32.43 -3.44 0.01
N LEU A 97 32.22 -4.55 -0.69
CA LEU A 97 33.23 -5.58 -0.91
C LEU A 97 34.47 -5.02 -1.63
N ALA A 98 34.28 -4.25 -2.69
CA ALA A 98 35.38 -3.58 -3.39
C ALA A 98 36.19 -2.67 -2.44
N SER A 99 35.51 -1.94 -1.56
CA SER A 99 36.16 -1.08 -0.56
C SER A 99 36.91 -1.88 0.51
N LEU A 100 36.34 -2.98 0.98
CA LEU A 100 36.98 -3.86 1.96
C LEU A 100 38.24 -4.52 1.37
N ALA A 101 38.20 -4.95 0.10
CA ALA A 101 39.36 -5.50 -0.61
C ALA A 101 40.50 -4.47 -0.73
N MET A 102 40.17 -3.23 -1.10
CA MET A 102 41.13 -2.11 -1.14
C MET A 102 41.75 -1.85 0.25
N ILE A 103 40.92 -1.75 1.30
CA ILE A 103 41.40 -1.52 2.67
C ILE A 103 42.23 -2.71 3.16
N GLY A 104 41.83 -3.94 2.83
CA GLY A 104 42.52 -5.19 3.15
C GLY A 104 43.86 -5.38 2.42
N GLY A 105 44.12 -4.58 1.39
CA GLY A 105 45.38 -4.58 0.64
C GLY A 105 45.43 -5.56 -0.53
N GLU A 106 44.28 -5.92 -1.11
CA GLU A 106 44.18 -6.87 -2.24
C GLU A 106 44.43 -6.22 -3.62
N GLY A 107 44.68 -4.91 -3.67
CA GLY A 107 44.94 -4.18 -4.92
C GLY A 107 43.66 -3.58 -5.52
N ILE A 108 43.71 -3.23 -6.81
CA ILE A 108 42.64 -2.47 -7.50
C ILE A 108 41.35 -3.30 -7.56
N ALA A 109 40.27 -2.77 -6.95
CA ALA A 109 38.95 -3.38 -6.98
C ALA A 109 38.03 -2.75 -8.04
N SER A 110 37.08 -3.54 -8.56
CA SER A 110 36.04 -3.07 -9.48
C SER A 110 34.85 -2.54 -8.71
N TYR A 111 34.51 -1.27 -8.90
CA TYR A 111 33.37 -0.62 -8.26
C TYR A 111 32.16 -0.57 -9.21
N PRO A 112 30.92 -0.76 -8.71
CA PRO A 112 29.72 -0.45 -9.48
C PRO A 112 29.68 1.03 -9.86
N THR A 113 29.09 1.35 -11.01
CA THR A 113 29.04 2.73 -11.50
C THR A 113 27.90 3.52 -10.86
N VAL A 114 27.96 4.86 -10.98
CA VAL A 114 26.89 5.74 -10.49
C VAL A 114 25.55 5.41 -11.18
N GLU A 115 25.60 5.08 -12.47
CA GLU A 115 24.44 4.68 -13.25
C GLU A 115 23.81 3.40 -12.70
N THR A 116 24.61 2.44 -12.23
CA THR A 116 24.10 1.21 -11.60
C THR A 116 23.30 1.52 -10.32
N PHE A 117 23.80 2.42 -9.47
CA PHE A 117 23.06 2.87 -8.27
C PHE A 117 21.82 3.69 -8.61
N ALA A 118 21.87 4.52 -9.67
CA ALA A 118 20.77 5.36 -10.08
C ALA A 118 19.65 4.60 -10.82
N ALA A 119 19.92 3.41 -11.35
CA ALA A 119 19.01 2.69 -12.22
C ALA A 119 17.66 2.34 -11.55
N GLY A 120 17.68 1.80 -10.34
CA GLY A 120 16.45 1.46 -9.61
C GLY A 120 15.61 2.69 -9.23
N PRO A 121 16.20 3.71 -8.57
CA PRO A 121 15.52 4.97 -8.30
C PRO A 121 14.97 5.66 -9.56
N ALA A 122 15.68 5.59 -10.68
CA ALA A 122 15.22 6.13 -11.97
C ALA A 122 14.01 5.36 -12.51
N ARG A 123 14.01 4.02 -12.45
CA ARG A 123 12.86 3.19 -12.84
C ARG A 123 11.63 3.48 -11.98
N LEU A 124 11.80 3.59 -10.66
CA LEU A 124 10.71 3.94 -9.76
C LEU A 124 10.13 5.32 -10.07
N ALA A 125 10.97 6.33 -10.29
CA ALA A 125 10.54 7.68 -10.65
C ALA A 125 9.79 7.71 -12.00
N ALA A 126 10.28 7.00 -13.00
CA ALA A 126 9.62 6.89 -14.31
C ALA A 126 8.25 6.21 -14.20
N ARG A 127 8.14 5.13 -13.42
CA ARG A 127 6.87 4.42 -13.19
C ARG A 127 5.87 5.28 -12.41
N ARG A 128 6.31 6.04 -11.40
CA ARG A 128 5.47 7.03 -10.71
C ARG A 128 4.88 8.02 -11.71
N ASP A 129 5.71 8.59 -12.58
CA ASP A 129 5.28 9.60 -13.55
C ASP A 129 4.35 9.03 -14.62
N ALA A 130 4.57 7.78 -15.02
CA ALA A 130 3.67 7.06 -15.92
C ALA A 130 2.31 6.78 -15.28
N LEU A 131 2.27 6.33 -14.02
CA LEU A 131 1.03 6.01 -13.31
C LEU A 131 0.25 7.27 -12.93
N PHE A 132 0.88 8.24 -12.28
CA PHE A 132 0.20 9.35 -11.62
C PHE A 132 0.37 10.70 -12.33
N GLY A 133 1.00 10.72 -13.50
CA GLY A 133 1.25 11.93 -14.27
C GLY A 133 2.59 12.59 -13.93
N ALA A 134 3.32 13.02 -14.97
CA ALA A 134 4.54 13.78 -14.83
C ALA A 134 4.22 15.27 -14.62
N ARG A 135 4.94 15.94 -13.71
CA ARG A 135 4.83 17.38 -13.50
C ARG A 135 6.17 18.00 -13.13
N ARG A 136 6.50 19.12 -13.79
CA ARG A 136 7.66 19.96 -13.45
C ARG A 136 7.31 20.84 -12.26
N GLU A 137 8.30 21.20 -11.44
CA GLU A 137 8.09 22.07 -10.26
C GLU A 137 7.01 21.54 -9.30
N ALA A 138 6.99 20.21 -9.15
CA ALA A 138 6.10 19.46 -8.30
C ALA A 138 6.89 18.80 -7.17
N PRO A 139 6.23 18.47 -6.05
CA PRO A 139 6.84 17.58 -5.07
C PRO A 139 7.19 16.24 -5.72
N ARG A 140 8.13 15.50 -5.13
CA ARG A 140 8.49 14.15 -5.60
C ARG A 140 7.32 13.20 -5.52
N SER A 141 6.55 13.28 -4.44
CA SER A 141 5.29 12.54 -4.29
C SER A 141 4.18 13.22 -5.08
N ARG A 142 3.26 12.43 -5.63
CA ARG A 142 2.09 12.89 -6.37
C ARG A 142 0.89 13.03 -5.44
N VAL A 143 -0.06 13.88 -5.79
CA VAL A 143 -1.32 14.01 -5.04
C VAL A 143 -2.45 13.33 -5.80
N MET A 144 -3.06 12.30 -5.19
CA MET A 144 -4.27 11.66 -5.68
C MET A 144 -5.48 12.14 -4.88
N VAL A 145 -6.60 12.39 -5.55
CA VAL A 145 -7.85 12.82 -4.89
C VAL A 145 -9.01 11.92 -5.24
N THR A 146 -9.78 11.49 -4.24
CA THR A 146 -11.05 10.81 -4.48
C THR A 146 -12.10 11.84 -4.90
N LEU A 147 -12.71 11.65 -6.06
CA LEU A 147 -13.76 12.54 -6.55
C LEU A 147 -15.07 12.31 -5.78
N PRO A 148 -15.73 13.38 -5.33
CA PRO A 148 -17.09 13.28 -4.81
C PRO A 148 -18.12 13.26 -5.96
N THR A 149 -19.35 12.82 -5.69
CA THR A 149 -20.44 12.69 -6.68
C THR A 149 -20.68 14.01 -7.43
N GLU A 150 -20.56 15.15 -6.75
CA GLU A 150 -20.73 16.49 -7.31
C GLU A 150 -19.73 16.81 -8.42
N ALA A 151 -18.57 16.14 -8.48
CA ALA A 151 -17.60 16.31 -9.57
C ALA A 151 -18.15 15.93 -10.95
N ALA A 152 -19.22 15.13 -11.01
CA ALA A 152 -19.91 14.81 -12.26
C ALA A 152 -20.59 16.03 -12.89
N VAL A 153 -21.04 16.99 -12.08
CA VAL A 153 -21.85 18.14 -12.52
C VAL A 153 -21.21 19.50 -12.24
N ASN A 154 -20.08 19.52 -11.52
CA ASN A 154 -19.38 20.74 -11.13
C ASN A 154 -17.99 20.83 -11.80
N PRO A 155 -17.88 21.44 -13.00
CA PRO A 155 -16.60 21.63 -13.69
C PRO A 155 -15.60 22.49 -12.90
N ASP A 156 -16.09 23.47 -12.13
CA ASP A 156 -15.23 24.36 -11.34
C ASP A 156 -14.53 23.62 -10.21
N LEU A 157 -15.20 22.64 -9.58
CA LEU A 157 -14.58 21.77 -8.59
C LEU A 157 -13.40 21.00 -9.19
N VAL A 158 -13.61 20.34 -10.33
CA VAL A 158 -12.55 19.54 -10.99
C VAL A 158 -11.41 20.43 -11.47
N GLY A 159 -11.72 21.56 -12.08
CA GLY A 159 -10.72 22.57 -12.47
C GLY A 159 -9.92 23.08 -11.27
N GLY A 160 -10.60 23.35 -10.15
CA GLY A 160 -9.99 23.78 -8.90
C GLY A 160 -9.04 22.73 -8.30
N LEU A 161 -9.42 21.45 -8.31
CA LEU A 161 -8.56 20.35 -7.84
C LEU A 161 -7.26 20.24 -8.65
N ILE A 162 -7.38 20.28 -9.98
CA ILE A 162 -6.21 20.23 -10.87
C ILE A 162 -5.33 21.46 -10.66
N ALA A 163 -5.91 22.66 -10.58
CA ALA A 163 -5.16 23.89 -10.33
C ALA A 163 -4.47 23.90 -8.96
N ALA A 164 -5.11 23.36 -7.93
CA ALA A 164 -4.53 23.21 -6.59
C ALA A 164 -3.32 22.26 -6.57
N GLY A 165 -3.29 21.28 -7.49
CA GLY A 165 -2.14 20.40 -7.68
C GLY A 165 -2.45 18.91 -7.61
N ALA A 166 -3.72 18.49 -7.74
CA ALA A 166 -4.04 17.09 -7.95
C ALA A 166 -3.34 16.59 -9.22
N ASP A 167 -2.62 15.48 -9.11
CA ASP A 167 -1.87 14.84 -10.20
C ASP A 167 -2.62 13.63 -10.77
N CYS A 168 -3.37 12.93 -9.92
CA CYS A 168 -4.22 11.79 -10.27
C CYS A 168 -5.58 11.96 -9.60
N VAL A 169 -6.64 11.42 -10.20
CA VAL A 169 -7.96 11.33 -9.57
C VAL A 169 -8.36 9.88 -9.36
N ARG A 170 -9.18 9.64 -8.35
CA ARG A 170 -9.72 8.34 -7.99
C ARG A 170 -11.24 8.40 -8.04
N ILE A 171 -11.86 7.45 -8.72
CA ILE A 171 -13.29 7.16 -8.69
C ILE A 171 -13.46 5.83 -7.95
N ASN A 172 -14.29 5.84 -6.91
CA ASN A 172 -14.60 4.65 -6.13
C ASN A 172 -15.89 4.02 -6.68
N CYS A 173 -15.78 2.92 -7.42
CA CYS A 173 -16.94 2.27 -8.06
C CYS A 173 -17.86 1.57 -7.06
N ALA A 174 -17.51 1.54 -5.77
CA ALA A 174 -18.39 1.10 -4.70
C ALA A 174 -19.58 2.04 -4.45
N HIS A 175 -19.60 3.19 -5.12
CA HIS A 175 -20.60 4.24 -5.05
C HIS A 175 -20.93 4.78 -6.45
N ASP A 176 -22.09 5.41 -6.57
CA ASP A 176 -22.59 5.97 -7.83
C ASP A 176 -22.75 4.88 -8.91
N ASN A 177 -22.78 5.26 -10.20
CA ASN A 177 -23.04 4.36 -11.31
C ASN A 177 -22.26 4.81 -12.58
N PRO A 178 -22.22 3.99 -13.65
CA PRO A 178 -21.49 4.30 -14.88
C PRO A 178 -21.76 5.67 -15.48
N ASP A 179 -22.99 6.18 -15.46
CA ASP A 179 -23.32 7.49 -16.02
C ASP A 179 -22.65 8.62 -15.24
N VAL A 180 -22.67 8.52 -13.91
CA VAL A 180 -22.00 9.48 -13.02
C VAL A 180 -20.49 9.41 -13.18
N TRP A 181 -19.91 8.21 -13.25
CA TRP A 181 -18.47 8.03 -13.45
C TRP A 181 -18.03 8.60 -14.81
N ALA A 182 -18.79 8.36 -15.88
CA ALA A 182 -18.51 8.90 -17.21
C ALA A 182 -18.49 10.43 -17.22
N ALA A 183 -19.45 11.04 -16.53
CA ALA A 183 -19.50 12.48 -16.37
C ALA A 183 -18.27 13.01 -15.59
N MET A 184 -17.89 12.39 -14.47
CA MET A 184 -16.66 12.74 -13.73
C MET A 184 -15.42 12.66 -14.63
N ILE A 185 -15.27 11.57 -15.38
CA ILE A 185 -14.15 11.36 -16.31
C ILE A 185 -14.14 12.46 -17.37
N GLY A 186 -15.28 12.78 -17.97
CA GLY A 186 -15.42 13.84 -18.96
C GLY A 186 -14.94 15.20 -18.42
N GLN A 187 -15.33 15.56 -17.20
CA GLN A 187 -14.87 16.79 -16.55
C GLN A 187 -13.36 16.78 -16.31
N VAL A 188 -12.81 15.66 -15.83
CA VAL A 188 -11.37 15.51 -15.59
C VAL A 188 -10.58 15.66 -16.87
N ARG A 189 -10.97 14.98 -17.95
CA ARG A 189 -10.28 15.07 -19.25
C ARG A 189 -10.35 16.49 -19.82
N HIS A 190 -11.51 17.15 -19.72
CA HIS A 190 -11.68 18.53 -20.18
C HIS A 190 -10.79 19.51 -19.40
N ALA A 191 -10.82 19.44 -18.06
CA ALA A 191 -10.03 20.32 -17.21
C ALA A 191 -8.52 20.05 -17.34
N ALA A 192 -8.12 18.78 -17.49
CA ALA A 192 -6.73 18.38 -17.72
C ALA A 192 -6.19 18.91 -19.07
N MET A 193 -6.99 18.82 -20.14
CA MET A 193 -6.66 19.40 -21.45
C MET A 193 -6.46 20.92 -21.34
N LYS A 194 -7.38 21.63 -20.68
CA LYS A 194 -7.28 23.08 -20.46
C LYS A 194 -6.02 23.47 -19.67
N ALA A 195 -5.61 22.62 -18.72
CA ALA A 195 -4.40 22.82 -17.93
C ALA A 195 -3.11 22.37 -18.63
N GLY A 196 -3.18 21.77 -19.81
CA GLY A 196 -2.02 21.19 -20.50
C GLY A 196 -1.34 20.06 -19.71
N ARG A 197 -2.09 19.32 -18.90
CA ARG A 197 -1.58 18.27 -18.01
C ARG A 197 -2.23 16.93 -18.34
N ARG A 198 -1.49 15.84 -18.22
CA ARG A 198 -2.08 14.50 -18.11
C ARG A 198 -2.44 14.26 -16.65
N VAL A 199 -3.73 14.05 -16.38
CA VAL A 199 -4.27 13.69 -15.06
C VAL A 199 -4.90 12.31 -15.18
N PRO A 200 -4.22 11.24 -14.70
CA PRO A 200 -4.73 9.89 -14.78
C PRO A 200 -5.97 9.68 -13.91
N VAL A 201 -6.87 8.80 -14.36
CA VAL A 201 -8.07 8.37 -13.63
C VAL A 201 -7.85 6.94 -13.13
N GLN A 202 -7.77 6.79 -11.81
CA GLN A 202 -7.88 5.49 -11.15
C GLN A 202 -9.35 5.17 -10.88
N MET A 203 -9.78 3.97 -11.25
CA MET A 203 -11.12 3.44 -10.93
C MET A 203 -10.97 2.21 -10.05
N ASP A 204 -11.42 2.31 -8.80
CA ASP A 204 -11.39 1.18 -7.86
C ASP A 204 -12.65 0.34 -8.04
N ILE A 205 -12.49 -0.92 -8.45
CA ILE A 205 -13.57 -1.90 -8.33
C ILE A 205 -13.85 -2.16 -6.84
N GLU A 206 -15.07 -2.57 -6.54
CA GLU A 206 -15.61 -2.58 -5.18
C GLU A 206 -15.00 -3.68 -4.32
N GLY A 207 -14.93 -4.90 -4.86
CA GLY A 207 -14.53 -6.09 -4.12
C GLY A 207 -15.58 -6.54 -3.09
N PRO A 208 -15.29 -7.60 -2.31
CA PRO A 208 -16.24 -8.19 -1.37
C PRO A 208 -16.53 -7.28 -0.17
N LYS A 209 -17.76 -6.75 -0.09
CA LYS A 209 -18.25 -6.01 1.10
C LYS A 209 -18.73 -6.96 2.19
N LEU A 210 -17.87 -7.22 3.16
CA LEU A 210 -18.20 -7.99 4.36
C LEU A 210 -18.90 -7.08 5.39
N ARG A 211 -20.22 -7.22 5.53
CA ARG A 211 -21.07 -6.27 6.26
C ARG A 211 -22.17 -6.96 7.04
N VAL A 212 -22.78 -6.19 7.94
CA VAL A 212 -24.09 -6.48 8.50
C VAL A 212 -25.14 -6.25 7.41
N GLU A 213 -25.87 -7.30 7.06
CA GLU A 213 -26.90 -7.28 6.02
C GLU A 213 -28.29 -6.99 6.60
N ALA A 214 -28.63 -7.64 7.72
CA ALA A 214 -29.94 -7.49 8.35
C ALA A 214 -29.86 -7.63 9.87
N LEU A 215 -30.84 -7.07 10.55
CA LEU A 215 -30.96 -7.04 12.00
C LEU A 215 -32.37 -7.47 12.39
N SER A 216 -32.53 -8.19 13.51
CA SER A 216 -33.85 -8.41 14.11
C SER A 216 -34.40 -7.12 14.71
N GLU A 217 -35.74 -7.02 14.83
CA GLU A 217 -36.40 -5.86 15.49
C GLU A 217 -35.87 -5.65 16.92
N SER A 218 -35.53 -6.74 17.62
CA SER A 218 -34.93 -6.69 18.95
C SER A 218 -33.57 -5.97 19.01
N VAL A 219 -32.82 -5.85 17.90
CA VAL A 219 -31.60 -5.03 17.83
C VAL A 219 -31.93 -3.54 17.81
N GLU A 220 -33.02 -3.16 17.14
CA GLU A 220 -33.47 -1.77 17.09
C GLU A 220 -33.99 -1.31 18.46
N GLU A 221 -34.64 -2.21 19.20
CA GLU A 221 -35.15 -1.99 20.57
C GLU A 221 -34.05 -2.00 21.65
N THR A 222 -33.09 -2.93 21.61
CA THR A 222 -31.96 -2.98 22.56
C THR A 222 -31.08 -1.72 22.49
N GLY A 223 -31.08 -1.03 21.34
CA GLY A 223 -30.48 0.28 21.20
C GLY A 223 -28.97 0.24 21.06
N ARG A 224 -28.22 0.16 22.16
CA ARG A 224 -26.75 0.15 22.18
C ARG A 224 -26.24 -1.02 23.00
N LEU A 225 -25.25 -1.73 22.48
CA LEU A 225 -24.53 -2.78 23.20
C LEU A 225 -23.34 -2.18 23.97
N PHE A 226 -23.11 -2.74 25.14
CA PHE A 226 -22.02 -2.44 26.07
C PHE A 226 -21.19 -3.70 26.33
N GLU A 227 -20.06 -3.54 27.02
CA GLU A 227 -19.20 -4.67 27.41
C GLU A 227 -19.98 -5.66 28.30
N GLY A 228 -19.87 -6.95 27.99
CA GLY A 228 -20.61 -8.04 28.63
C GLY A 228 -21.95 -8.39 27.97
N ASP A 229 -22.51 -7.52 27.13
CA ASP A 229 -23.74 -7.82 26.40
C ASP A 229 -23.52 -8.93 25.36
N ARG A 230 -24.60 -9.66 25.05
CA ARG A 230 -24.57 -10.78 24.11
C ARG A 230 -25.47 -10.53 22.92
N PHE A 231 -25.04 -11.02 21.77
CA PHE A 231 -25.82 -11.03 20.54
C PHE A 231 -25.52 -12.29 19.74
N GLU A 232 -26.37 -12.59 18.77
CA GLU A 232 -26.26 -13.77 17.94
C GLU A 232 -26.04 -13.38 16.49
N VAL A 233 -25.13 -14.07 15.82
CA VAL A 233 -25.00 -14.02 14.37
C VAL A 233 -25.75 -15.23 13.80
N VAL A 234 -26.69 -15.00 12.88
CA VAL A 234 -27.59 -16.05 12.38
C VAL A 234 -27.67 -16.05 10.85
N GLU A 235 -27.89 -17.22 10.25
CA GLU A 235 -28.15 -17.34 8.80
C GLU A 235 -29.51 -16.76 8.42
N THR A 236 -30.51 -16.92 9.29
CA THR A 236 -31.84 -16.33 9.10
C THR A 236 -32.38 -15.79 10.42
N LEU A 237 -32.94 -14.58 10.36
CA LEU A 237 -33.46 -13.86 11.53
C LEU A 237 -34.71 -14.56 12.07
N GLY A 238 -34.77 -14.76 13.37
CA GLY A 238 -35.96 -15.20 14.10
C GLY A 238 -36.88 -14.02 14.43
N HIS A 239 -38.18 -14.28 14.53
CA HIS A 239 -39.19 -13.26 14.84
C HIS A 239 -39.24 -12.90 16.34
N ASP A 240 -38.95 -13.86 17.25
CA ASP A 240 -39.01 -13.69 18.71
C ASP A 240 -37.72 -14.20 19.38
N ALA A 241 -36.58 -13.61 19.05
CA ALA A 241 -35.31 -14.01 19.61
C ALA A 241 -35.02 -13.34 20.97
N ASP A 242 -34.63 -14.13 21.97
CA ASP A 242 -34.25 -13.64 23.31
C ASP A 242 -33.03 -12.69 23.30
N LEU A 243 -32.19 -12.78 22.26
CA LEU A 243 -31.01 -11.96 22.07
C LEU A 243 -31.10 -11.18 20.75
N PRO A 244 -30.44 -10.02 20.65
CA PRO A 244 -30.28 -9.30 19.39
C PRO A 244 -29.64 -10.20 18.32
N GLN A 245 -30.24 -10.29 17.14
CA GLN A 245 -29.75 -11.13 16.04
C GLN A 245 -29.26 -10.31 14.86
N VAL A 246 -28.14 -10.75 14.29
CA VAL A 246 -27.44 -10.10 13.18
C VAL A 246 -27.25 -11.11 12.06
N ARG A 247 -27.64 -10.76 10.83
CA ARG A 247 -27.28 -11.51 9.62
C ARG A 247 -26.16 -10.79 8.88
N LEU A 248 -25.21 -11.56 8.37
CA LEU A 248 -24.03 -11.05 7.66
C LEU A 248 -24.17 -11.23 6.15
N SER A 249 -23.53 -10.36 5.38
CA SER A 249 -23.65 -10.29 3.92
C SER A 249 -22.99 -11.45 3.16
N HIS A 250 -22.18 -12.27 3.83
CA HIS A 250 -21.46 -13.35 3.17
C HIS A 250 -21.35 -14.60 4.07
N PRO A 251 -21.69 -15.80 3.57
CA PRO A 251 -21.68 -17.04 4.37
C PRO A 251 -20.29 -17.39 4.91
N ALA A 252 -19.24 -17.13 4.13
CA ALA A 252 -17.84 -17.35 4.56
C ALA A 252 -17.46 -16.65 5.88
N LEU A 253 -18.15 -15.57 6.27
CA LEU A 253 -17.94 -14.96 7.58
C LEU A 253 -18.34 -15.93 8.69
N MET A 254 -19.55 -16.48 8.64
CA MET A 254 -20.01 -17.41 9.66
C MET A 254 -19.24 -18.74 9.62
N GLU A 255 -18.92 -19.24 8.43
CA GLU A 255 -18.13 -20.47 8.25
C GLU A 255 -16.72 -20.36 8.85
N ALA A 256 -16.14 -19.16 8.84
CA ALA A 256 -14.81 -18.90 9.36
C ALA A 256 -14.80 -18.59 10.88
N MET A 257 -15.97 -18.45 11.52
CA MET A 257 -16.08 -18.23 12.95
C MET A 257 -15.76 -19.50 13.74
N ALA A 258 -14.88 -19.36 14.73
CA ALA A 258 -14.53 -20.43 15.66
C ALA A 258 -14.71 -19.97 17.11
N GLU A 259 -15.06 -20.90 18.01
CA GLU A 259 -15.13 -20.62 19.44
C GLU A 259 -13.80 -20.04 19.95
N GLY A 260 -13.89 -18.97 20.73
CA GLY A 260 -12.73 -18.22 21.19
C GLY A 260 -12.22 -17.14 20.23
N GLY A 261 -12.65 -17.15 18.96
CA GLY A 261 -12.31 -16.15 17.95
C GLY A 261 -12.96 -14.78 18.21
N ALA A 262 -12.61 -13.78 17.40
CA ALA A 262 -13.12 -12.41 17.51
C ALA A 262 -13.98 -12.02 16.31
N ILE A 263 -15.01 -11.21 16.57
CA ILE A 263 -15.80 -10.50 15.55
C ILE A 263 -15.80 -9.01 15.84
N TRP A 264 -15.40 -8.21 14.87
CA TRP A 264 -15.34 -6.76 14.96
C TRP A 264 -16.36 -6.16 13.99
N ILE A 265 -17.13 -5.17 14.46
CA ILE A 265 -18.20 -4.52 13.69
C ILE A 265 -17.96 -3.01 13.69
N ASN A 266 -18.23 -2.35 12.55
CA ASN A 266 -18.17 -0.90 12.36
C ASN A 266 -16.76 -0.35 12.67
N ASP A 267 -15.77 -0.80 11.90
CA ASP A 267 -14.36 -0.41 12.01
C ASP A 267 -13.76 -0.70 13.39
N GLY A 268 -14.15 -1.84 13.99
CA GLY A 268 -13.68 -2.25 15.31
C GLY A 268 -14.22 -1.43 16.49
N LYS A 269 -15.26 -0.59 16.27
CA LYS A 269 -15.96 0.14 17.35
C LYS A 269 -16.78 -0.79 18.24
N LEU A 270 -17.25 -1.91 17.74
CA LEU A 270 -17.78 -2.99 18.55
C LEU A 270 -16.89 -4.20 18.35
N ARG A 271 -16.31 -4.69 19.44
CA ARG A 271 -15.50 -5.92 19.45
C ARG A 271 -16.21 -6.94 20.32
N ALA A 272 -16.29 -8.17 19.83
CA ALA A 272 -16.89 -9.27 20.55
C ALA A 272 -16.07 -10.54 20.40
N LYS A 273 -16.18 -11.42 21.39
CA LYS A 273 -15.60 -12.76 21.39
C LYS A 273 -16.69 -13.78 21.06
N ILE A 274 -16.37 -14.70 20.17
CA ILE A 274 -17.22 -15.83 19.83
C ILE A 274 -17.21 -16.80 21.00
N LEU A 275 -18.37 -16.98 21.64
CA LEU A 275 -18.52 -17.88 22.78
C LEU A 275 -18.85 -19.30 22.34
N LYS A 276 -19.74 -19.43 21.34
CA LYS A 276 -20.25 -20.73 20.89
C LYS A 276 -20.64 -20.72 19.43
N VAL A 277 -20.28 -21.76 18.70
CA VAL A 277 -20.68 -21.95 17.29
C VAL A 277 -21.63 -23.14 17.20
N ARG A 278 -22.78 -22.95 16.55
CA ARG A 278 -23.78 -23.98 16.25
C ARG A 278 -24.16 -23.87 14.77
N PRO A 279 -24.73 -24.93 14.16
CA PRO A 279 -25.25 -24.85 12.80
C PRO A 279 -26.23 -23.66 12.65
N GLY A 280 -25.94 -22.78 11.69
CA GLY A 280 -26.71 -21.58 11.37
C GLY A 280 -26.74 -20.46 12.42
N LYS A 281 -25.96 -20.57 13.49
CA LYS A 281 -26.04 -19.66 14.64
C LYS A 281 -24.75 -19.59 15.47
N VAL A 282 -24.25 -18.38 15.69
CA VAL A 282 -23.06 -18.08 16.51
C VAL A 282 -23.43 -17.15 17.64
N LEU A 283 -23.06 -17.50 18.88
CA LEU A 283 -23.22 -16.65 20.05
C LEU A 283 -21.94 -15.85 20.28
N ALA A 284 -22.07 -14.52 20.40
CA ALA A 284 -20.97 -13.62 20.69
C ALA A 284 -21.25 -12.77 21.95
N GLU A 285 -20.18 -12.41 22.65
CA GLU A 285 -20.22 -11.52 23.81
C GLU A 285 -19.30 -10.33 23.57
N VAL A 286 -19.83 -9.13 23.81
CA VAL A 286 -19.14 -7.86 23.56
C VAL A 286 -18.01 -7.69 24.56
N THR A 287 -16.80 -7.48 24.06
CA THR A 287 -15.58 -7.30 24.84
C THR A 287 -15.08 -5.87 24.86
N SER A 288 -15.49 -5.02 23.91
CA SER A 288 -15.12 -3.60 23.90
C SER A 288 -16.05 -2.74 23.06
N THR A 289 -16.37 -1.54 23.56
CA THR A 289 -17.10 -0.48 22.84
C THR A 289 -16.64 0.93 23.28
N PRO A 290 -16.96 2.01 22.54
CA PRO A 290 -16.86 3.37 23.07
C PRO A 290 -17.64 3.54 24.36
N SER A 291 -17.26 4.50 25.21
CA SER A 291 -17.89 4.78 26.51
C SER A 291 -19.42 4.97 26.48
N LYS A 292 -19.95 5.40 25.33
CA LYS A 292 -21.40 5.57 25.12
C LYS A 292 -22.10 4.32 24.56
N GLY A 293 -21.45 3.16 24.53
CA GLY A 293 -21.91 1.93 23.86
C GLY A 293 -21.87 2.03 22.33
N ALA A 294 -22.08 0.91 21.65
CA ALA A 294 -22.07 0.82 20.18
C ALA A 294 -23.41 0.32 19.62
N LYS A 295 -23.86 0.90 18.50
CA LYS A 295 -25.00 0.39 17.73
C LYS A 295 -24.49 -0.53 16.63
N ILE A 296 -25.11 -1.70 16.49
CA ILE A 296 -25.02 -2.48 15.26
C ILE A 296 -25.99 -1.84 14.26
N LYS A 297 -25.54 -1.58 13.05
CA LYS A 297 -26.36 -1.03 11.97
C LYS A 297 -26.12 -1.84 10.70
N VAL A 298 -27.13 -1.90 9.84
CA VAL A 298 -26.98 -2.41 8.47
C VAL A 298 -25.90 -1.61 7.74
N GLU A 299 -25.25 -2.24 6.77
CA GLU A 299 -24.13 -1.71 5.98
C GLU A 299 -22.82 -1.49 6.75
N LYS A 300 -22.76 -1.84 8.04
CA LYS A 300 -21.51 -1.73 8.80
C LYS A 300 -20.57 -2.89 8.50
N GLY A 301 -19.31 -2.55 8.26
CA GLY A 301 -18.24 -3.52 8.01
C GLY A 301 -18.09 -4.53 9.14
N VAL A 302 -17.80 -5.77 8.77
CA VAL A 302 -17.57 -6.90 9.68
C VAL A 302 -16.24 -7.54 9.33
N ASN A 303 -15.43 -7.74 10.36
CA ASN A 303 -14.07 -8.24 10.26
C ASN A 303 -13.87 -9.38 11.25
N LEU A 304 -13.07 -10.38 10.86
CA LEU A 304 -12.68 -11.52 11.69
C LEU A 304 -11.15 -11.52 11.86
N PRO A 305 -10.61 -10.69 12.77
CA PRO A 305 -9.18 -10.50 12.91
C PRO A 305 -8.45 -11.82 13.19
N GLY A 306 -7.35 -12.03 12.47
CA GLY A 306 -6.55 -13.26 12.57
C GLY A 306 -7.11 -14.45 11.80
N VAL A 307 -8.20 -14.26 11.04
CA VAL A 307 -8.80 -15.31 10.21
C VAL A 307 -8.61 -14.97 8.73
N ASP A 308 -8.03 -15.90 7.98
CA ASP A 308 -7.85 -15.75 6.54
C ASP A 308 -9.17 -16.09 5.82
N LEU A 309 -9.95 -15.06 5.50
CA LEU A 309 -11.21 -15.21 4.80
C LEU A 309 -10.99 -15.57 3.33
N ARG A 310 -11.50 -16.74 2.94
CA ARG A 310 -11.49 -17.23 1.56
C ARG A 310 -12.69 -16.68 0.79
N VAL A 311 -12.67 -15.38 0.55
CA VAL A 311 -13.68 -14.69 -0.24
C VAL A 311 -13.04 -14.24 -1.56
N PRO A 312 -13.64 -14.54 -2.73
CA PRO A 312 -13.14 -14.05 -4.00
C PRO A 312 -13.00 -12.52 -3.99
N ALA A 313 -11.84 -12.02 -4.43
CA ALA A 313 -11.64 -10.57 -4.53
C ALA A 313 -12.51 -9.91 -5.61
N LEU A 314 -12.91 -10.68 -6.64
CA LEU A 314 -13.84 -10.24 -7.68
C LEU A 314 -15.26 -10.71 -7.37
N THR A 315 -16.18 -9.76 -7.31
CA THR A 315 -17.62 -10.01 -7.13
C THR A 315 -18.38 -9.96 -8.46
N GLU A 316 -19.62 -10.45 -8.48
CA GLU A 316 -20.50 -10.32 -9.66
C GLU A 316 -20.75 -8.85 -10.03
N ALA A 317 -20.84 -7.96 -9.04
CA ALA A 317 -20.96 -6.52 -9.26
C ALA A 317 -19.69 -5.95 -9.93
N ASP A 318 -18.50 -6.40 -9.52
CA ASP A 318 -17.25 -5.99 -10.17
C ASP A 318 -17.20 -6.46 -11.63
N LEU A 319 -17.59 -7.70 -11.90
CA LEU A 319 -17.66 -8.24 -13.27
C LEU A 319 -18.62 -7.45 -14.16
N GLY A 320 -19.76 -7.01 -13.61
CA GLY A 320 -20.75 -6.19 -14.31
C GLY A 320 -20.24 -4.77 -14.63
N HIS A 321 -19.30 -4.23 -13.85
CA HIS A 321 -18.71 -2.91 -14.08
C HIS A 321 -17.40 -2.96 -14.87
N LEU A 322 -16.78 -4.14 -15.03
CA LEU A 322 -15.43 -4.28 -15.55
C LEU A 322 -15.28 -3.72 -16.97
N ASP A 323 -16.26 -3.92 -17.86
CA ASP A 323 -16.20 -3.41 -19.23
C ASP A 323 -16.13 -1.88 -19.27
N PHE A 324 -16.93 -1.22 -18.43
CA PHE A 324 -16.89 0.24 -18.29
C PHE A 324 -15.55 0.69 -17.74
N VAL A 325 -15.06 0.05 -16.68
CA VAL A 325 -13.78 0.40 -16.05
C VAL A 325 -12.62 0.25 -17.05
N LEU A 326 -12.56 -0.85 -17.80
CA LEU A 326 -11.50 -1.09 -18.79
C LEU A 326 -11.55 -0.11 -19.97
N GLY A 327 -12.72 0.41 -20.32
CA GLY A 327 -12.88 1.42 -21.37
C GLY A 327 -12.45 2.83 -20.96
N HIS A 328 -12.28 3.10 -19.66
CA HIS A 328 -12.15 4.47 -19.14
C HIS A 328 -10.97 4.72 -18.20
N ALA A 329 -10.56 3.72 -17.42
CA ALA A 329 -9.53 3.86 -16.42
C ALA A 329 -8.13 3.97 -17.04
N ASP A 330 -7.29 4.84 -16.49
CA ASP A 330 -5.84 4.73 -16.68
C ASP A 330 -5.24 3.68 -15.71
N ILE A 331 -5.88 3.52 -14.55
CA ILE A 331 -5.47 2.61 -13.49
C ILE A 331 -6.71 1.87 -12.96
N LEU A 332 -6.71 0.54 -13.02
CA LEU A 332 -7.69 -0.32 -12.36
C LEU A 332 -7.24 -0.59 -10.91
N GLY A 333 -8.02 -0.15 -9.93
CA GLY A 333 -7.80 -0.47 -8.52
C GLY A 333 -8.46 -1.77 -8.11
N PHE A 334 -7.65 -2.77 -7.78
CA PHE A 334 -8.14 -4.10 -7.40
C PHE A 334 -8.26 -4.19 -5.87
N SER A 335 -9.48 -3.94 -5.38
CA SER A 335 -9.85 -4.04 -3.96
C SER A 335 -9.75 -5.48 -3.45
N PHE A 336 -9.32 -5.63 -2.21
CA PHE A 336 -9.20 -6.87 -1.46
C PHE A 336 -8.43 -7.99 -2.18
N VAL A 337 -7.48 -7.65 -3.04
CA VAL A 337 -6.57 -8.65 -3.64
C VAL A 337 -5.72 -9.29 -2.54
N GLN A 338 -5.76 -10.62 -2.41
CA GLN A 338 -5.06 -11.32 -1.33
C GLN A 338 -4.02 -12.33 -1.83
N THR A 339 -4.25 -12.94 -2.99
CA THR A 339 -3.48 -14.09 -3.49
C THR A 339 -3.23 -13.99 -5.00
N GLY A 340 -2.26 -14.77 -5.50
CA GLY A 340 -2.06 -14.90 -6.94
C GLY A 340 -3.26 -15.51 -7.68
N THR A 341 -4.09 -16.29 -6.98
CA THR A 341 -5.35 -16.81 -7.55
C THR A 341 -6.31 -15.67 -7.87
N ASP A 342 -6.40 -14.66 -7.01
CA ASP A 342 -7.22 -13.47 -7.27
C ASP A 342 -6.72 -12.71 -8.51
N LEU A 343 -5.40 -12.56 -8.66
CA LEU A 343 -4.79 -11.96 -9.84
C LEU A 343 -5.08 -12.75 -11.11
N ARG A 344 -4.93 -14.08 -11.08
CA ARG A 344 -5.24 -14.93 -12.25
C ARG A 344 -6.70 -14.87 -12.63
N ALA A 345 -7.62 -14.82 -11.66
CA ALA A 345 -9.04 -14.64 -11.92
C ALA A 345 -9.28 -13.30 -12.63
N LEU A 346 -8.73 -12.20 -12.12
CA LEU A 346 -8.82 -10.90 -12.79
C LEU A 346 -8.25 -10.95 -14.20
N PHE A 347 -7.04 -11.46 -14.37
CA PHE A 347 -6.44 -11.49 -15.69
C PHE A 347 -7.18 -12.41 -16.68
N ALA A 348 -7.81 -13.49 -16.22
CA ALA A 348 -8.66 -14.31 -17.08
C ALA A 348 -9.87 -13.52 -17.58
N GLU A 349 -10.49 -12.71 -16.72
CA GLU A 349 -11.59 -11.81 -17.09
C GLU A 349 -11.13 -10.70 -18.05
N LEU A 350 -9.91 -10.17 -17.86
CA LEU A 350 -9.30 -9.24 -18.80
C LEU A 350 -9.09 -9.91 -20.17
N ASP A 351 -8.42 -11.06 -20.18
CA ASP A 351 -8.09 -11.81 -21.40
C ASP A 351 -9.38 -12.20 -22.18
N ALA A 352 -10.46 -12.57 -21.48
CA ALA A 352 -11.76 -12.88 -22.07
C ALA A 352 -12.44 -11.66 -22.74
N ARG A 353 -12.09 -10.44 -22.32
CA ARG A 353 -12.61 -9.16 -22.84
C ARG A 353 -11.67 -8.51 -23.86
N SER A 354 -10.58 -9.17 -24.20
CA SER A 354 -9.73 -8.78 -25.33
C SER A 354 -10.29 -9.36 -26.62
N ASP A 355 -10.88 -8.51 -27.46
CA ASP A 355 -11.36 -8.90 -28.78
C ASP A 355 -10.18 -9.35 -29.68
N GLY A 356 -10.10 -10.66 -29.93
CA GLY A 356 -9.58 -11.21 -31.19
C GLY A 356 -8.12 -10.90 -31.56
N GLY A 357 -7.22 -10.72 -30.60
CA GLY A 357 -5.77 -10.69 -30.86
C GLY A 357 -5.16 -9.34 -31.23
N THR A 358 -5.88 -8.22 -31.04
CA THR A 358 -5.22 -6.92 -30.87
C THR A 358 -4.93 -6.70 -29.39
N ALA A 359 -3.66 -6.50 -29.03
CA ALA A 359 -3.28 -6.21 -27.66
C ALA A 359 -3.96 -4.91 -27.22
N ARG A 360 -5.04 -4.99 -26.43
CA ARG A 360 -5.45 -3.83 -25.63
C ARG A 360 -4.35 -3.60 -24.60
N ASP A 361 -3.80 -2.40 -24.59
CA ASP A 361 -3.02 -1.92 -23.45
C ASP A 361 -3.98 -1.85 -22.27
N TRP A 362 -3.95 -2.88 -21.42
CA TRP A 362 -4.72 -2.86 -20.18
C TRP A 362 -4.33 -1.66 -19.31
N PRO A 363 -5.26 -1.09 -18.53
CA PRO A 363 -4.91 -0.08 -17.56
C PRO A 363 -3.85 -0.64 -16.60
N ALA A 364 -3.06 0.27 -16.00
CA ALA A 364 -2.17 -0.14 -14.92
C ALA A 364 -2.99 -0.75 -13.78
N LEU A 365 -2.42 -1.73 -13.07
CA LEU A 365 -3.08 -2.35 -11.93
C LEU A 365 -2.60 -1.70 -10.63
N MET A 366 -3.53 -1.27 -9.78
CA MET A 366 -3.25 -0.83 -8.42
C MET A 366 -3.68 -1.93 -7.44
N LEU A 367 -2.71 -2.59 -6.82
CA LEU A 367 -2.95 -3.61 -5.80
C LEU A 367 -3.35 -2.93 -4.49
N LYS A 368 -4.60 -3.09 -4.05
CA LYS A 368 -5.04 -2.51 -2.76
C LYS A 368 -4.75 -3.50 -1.64
N ILE A 369 -3.78 -3.14 -0.80
CA ILE A 369 -3.31 -3.99 0.29
C ILE A 369 -4.13 -3.67 1.54
N GLU A 370 -5.14 -4.51 1.76
CA GLU A 370 -6.22 -4.29 2.74
C GLU A 370 -6.28 -5.37 3.81
N THR A 371 -5.63 -6.53 3.59
CA THR A 371 -5.72 -7.67 4.50
C THR A 371 -4.34 -8.21 4.92
N PRO A 372 -4.24 -8.92 6.05
CA PRO A 372 -3.00 -9.56 6.48
C PRO A 372 -2.51 -10.63 5.49
N LEU A 373 -3.44 -11.30 4.80
CA LEU A 373 -3.12 -12.29 3.78
C LEU A 373 -2.47 -11.63 2.55
N ALA A 374 -3.00 -10.47 2.11
CA ALA A 374 -2.39 -9.66 1.06
C ALA A 374 -0.95 -9.25 1.42
N LEU A 375 -0.71 -8.85 2.67
CA LEU A 375 0.65 -8.50 3.14
C LEU A 375 1.62 -9.67 3.07
N ARG A 376 1.22 -10.86 3.51
CA ARG A 376 2.07 -12.06 3.43
C ARG A 376 2.42 -12.43 1.99
N ASN A 377 1.49 -12.19 1.07
CA ASN A 377 1.66 -12.50 -0.35
C ASN A 377 2.19 -11.33 -1.19
N LEU A 378 2.41 -10.15 -0.59
CA LEU A 378 2.72 -8.91 -1.30
C LEU A 378 3.87 -9.05 -2.32
N PRO A 379 5.01 -9.68 -2.00
CA PRO A 379 6.08 -9.83 -2.99
C PRO A 379 5.66 -10.64 -4.23
N ALA A 380 4.91 -11.73 -4.04
CA ALA A 380 4.41 -12.54 -5.14
C ALA A 380 3.33 -11.81 -5.95
N LEU A 381 2.43 -11.08 -5.27
CA LEU A 381 1.42 -10.24 -5.92
C LEU A 381 2.06 -9.18 -6.81
N ILE A 382 3.09 -8.48 -6.31
CA ILE A 382 3.83 -7.47 -7.08
C ILE A 382 4.45 -8.09 -8.34
N VAL A 383 5.09 -9.25 -8.22
CA VAL A 383 5.80 -9.90 -9.34
C VAL A 383 4.83 -10.43 -10.38
N GLU A 384 3.76 -11.10 -9.96
CA GLU A 384 2.74 -11.64 -10.86
C GLU A 384 1.98 -10.52 -11.60
N ALA A 385 1.60 -9.45 -10.91
CA ALA A 385 0.97 -8.29 -11.53
C ALA A 385 1.93 -7.51 -12.43
N GLY A 386 3.09 -7.10 -11.91
CA GLY A 386 4.10 -6.33 -12.64
C GLY A 386 4.66 -7.07 -13.85
N GLY A 387 4.70 -8.40 -13.76
CA GLY A 387 5.03 -9.32 -14.84
C GLY A 387 4.04 -9.31 -16.00
N ARG A 388 2.82 -8.79 -15.84
CA ARG A 388 1.79 -8.75 -16.89
C ARG A 388 1.38 -7.35 -17.32
N VAL A 389 1.29 -6.39 -16.40
CA VAL A 389 0.86 -5.00 -16.65
C VAL A 389 1.62 -4.02 -15.77
N PRO A 390 1.70 -2.72 -16.10
CA PRO A 390 2.23 -1.71 -15.18
C PRO A 390 1.51 -1.80 -13.84
N VAL A 391 2.26 -1.79 -12.73
CA VAL A 391 1.70 -2.04 -11.39
C VAL A 391 2.07 -0.94 -10.41
N GLY A 392 1.14 -0.61 -9.52
CA GLY A 392 1.33 0.14 -8.29
C GLY A 392 0.74 -0.64 -7.10
N ALA A 393 1.11 -0.24 -5.88
CA ALA A 393 0.49 -0.75 -4.66
C ALA A 393 -0.13 0.39 -3.86
N MET A 394 -1.24 0.13 -3.16
CA MET A 394 -1.88 1.09 -2.27
C MET A 394 -1.92 0.52 -0.87
N ILE A 395 -1.34 1.26 0.08
CA ILE A 395 -1.49 0.96 1.51
C ILE A 395 -2.86 1.48 1.93
N ALA A 396 -3.88 0.64 1.81
CA ALA A 396 -5.26 0.99 2.11
C ALA A 396 -5.51 0.90 3.62
N ARG A 397 -5.00 1.90 4.34
CA ARG A 397 -4.89 1.91 5.81
C ARG A 397 -6.22 1.78 6.55
N GLY A 398 -7.33 2.18 5.93
CA GLY A 398 -8.66 2.08 6.53
C GLY A 398 -9.01 0.64 6.88
N ASP A 399 -9.20 -0.19 5.85
CA ASP A 399 -9.51 -1.62 6.02
C ASP A 399 -8.34 -2.35 6.68
N LEU A 400 -7.10 -2.04 6.30
CA LEU A 400 -5.94 -2.73 6.85
C LEU A 400 -5.82 -2.55 8.37
N ALA A 401 -6.00 -1.33 8.91
CA ALA A 401 -5.92 -1.08 10.34
C ALA A 401 -6.97 -1.86 11.14
N VAL A 402 -8.14 -2.11 10.55
CA VAL A 402 -9.19 -2.92 11.19
C VAL A 402 -8.76 -4.39 11.28
N GLU A 403 -7.98 -4.89 10.33
CA GLU A 403 -7.53 -6.28 10.30
C GLU A 403 -6.30 -6.57 11.18
N ILE A 404 -5.30 -5.67 11.17
CA ILE A 404 -4.03 -5.89 11.90
C ILE A 404 -3.90 -5.11 13.21
N GLY A 405 -4.84 -4.21 13.50
CA GLY A 405 -4.76 -3.27 14.62
C GLY A 405 -3.92 -2.02 14.31
N PHE A 406 -4.22 -0.93 15.01
CA PHE A 406 -3.55 0.36 14.79
C PHE A 406 -2.08 0.33 15.21
N GLU A 407 -1.73 -0.46 16.22
CA GLU A 407 -0.35 -0.57 16.72
C GLU A 407 0.56 -1.11 15.62
N ARG A 408 0.12 -2.17 14.94
CA ARG A 408 0.89 -2.85 13.89
C ARG A 408 0.87 -2.12 12.54
N LEU A 409 -0.12 -1.25 12.31
CA LEU A 409 -0.20 -0.48 11.06
C LEU A 409 1.08 0.32 10.80
N SER A 410 1.66 0.90 11.86
CA SER A 410 2.85 1.74 11.75
C SER A 410 4.09 0.98 11.25
N GLU A 411 4.37 -0.21 11.80
CA GLU A 411 5.50 -1.07 11.37
C GLU A 411 5.25 -1.68 9.98
N ILE A 412 4.02 -2.12 9.71
CA ILE A 412 3.68 -2.80 8.45
C ILE A 412 3.77 -1.83 7.27
N GLN A 413 3.33 -0.59 7.46
CA GLN A 413 3.46 0.43 6.44
C GLN A 413 4.92 0.61 5.99
N GLU A 414 5.88 0.57 6.93
CA GLU A 414 7.31 0.65 6.62
C GLU A 414 7.77 -0.52 5.75
N GLU A 415 7.35 -1.74 6.09
CA GLU A 415 7.70 -2.93 5.31
C GLU A 415 7.12 -2.87 3.89
N VAL A 416 5.88 -2.42 3.74
CA VAL A 416 5.26 -2.25 2.41
C VAL A 416 6.03 -1.23 1.57
N LEU A 417 6.43 -0.09 2.15
CA LEU A 417 7.25 0.91 1.46
C LEU A 417 8.58 0.31 0.98
N TRP A 418 9.28 -0.46 1.83
CA TRP A 418 10.57 -1.05 1.46
C TRP A 418 10.43 -2.12 0.39
N LEU A 419 9.41 -2.98 0.48
CA LEU A 419 9.15 -4.00 -0.54
C LEU A 419 8.82 -3.36 -1.89
N CYS A 420 7.99 -2.31 -1.90
CA CYS A 420 7.66 -1.59 -3.13
C CYS A 420 8.88 -0.85 -3.70
N GLU A 421 9.72 -0.24 -2.86
CA GLU A 421 10.97 0.41 -3.31
C GLU A 421 11.95 -0.61 -3.91
N ALA A 422 12.11 -1.78 -3.28
CA ALA A 422 12.94 -2.85 -3.80
C ALA A 422 12.40 -3.45 -5.11
N ALA A 423 11.09 -3.52 -5.26
CA ALA A 423 10.44 -3.89 -6.51
C ALA A 423 10.36 -2.74 -7.53
N GLU A 424 10.80 -1.53 -7.16
CA GLU A 424 10.70 -0.32 -7.97
C GLU A 424 9.25 -0.07 -8.45
N VAL A 425 8.28 -0.40 -7.59
CA VAL A 425 6.84 -0.26 -7.81
C VAL A 425 6.34 0.95 -7.04
N PRO A 426 5.65 1.91 -7.70
CA PRO A 426 5.08 3.06 -7.01
C PRO A 426 4.07 2.65 -5.94
N VAL A 427 4.18 3.24 -4.75
CA VAL A 427 3.24 3.03 -3.64
C VAL A 427 2.39 4.26 -3.36
N VAL A 428 1.11 4.05 -3.07
CA VAL A 428 0.17 5.07 -2.62
C VAL A 428 -0.01 4.98 -1.11
N TRP A 429 0.27 6.08 -0.40
CA TRP A 429 -0.07 6.26 0.99
C TRP A 429 -1.52 6.73 1.10
N ALA A 430 -2.43 5.84 1.48
CA ALA A 430 -3.86 6.06 1.35
C ALA A 430 -4.62 6.06 2.68
N THR A 431 -5.77 6.72 2.64
CA THR A 431 -6.79 6.79 3.69
C THR A 431 -6.40 7.66 4.89
N GLN A 432 -7.29 8.56 5.30
CA GLN A 432 -7.16 9.40 6.50
C GLN A 432 -5.93 10.34 6.56
N VAL A 433 -5.27 10.60 5.43
CA VAL A 433 -4.30 11.71 5.34
C VAL A 433 -5.09 13.01 5.36
N LEU A 434 -4.85 13.89 6.33
CA LEU A 434 -5.53 15.18 6.48
C LEU A 434 -7.07 15.06 6.49
N GLU A 435 -7.60 14.03 7.16
CA GLU A 435 -9.05 13.73 7.21
C GLU A 435 -9.86 14.89 7.79
N GLY A 436 -9.42 15.46 8.91
CA GLY A 436 -10.00 16.64 9.54
C GLY A 436 -9.93 17.87 8.65
N MET A 437 -8.85 18.04 7.89
CA MET A 437 -8.77 19.14 6.92
C MET A 437 -9.77 18.98 5.79
N VAL A 438 -9.89 17.79 5.23
CA VAL A 438 -10.82 17.48 4.14
C VAL A 438 -12.29 17.66 4.59
N LYS A 439 -12.62 17.28 5.83
CA LYS A 439 -13.99 17.30 6.37
C LYS A 439 -14.38 18.62 7.05
N GLU A 440 -13.48 19.20 7.82
CA GLU A 440 -13.74 20.30 8.76
C GLU A 440 -12.92 21.56 8.43
N GLY A 441 -12.02 21.49 7.45
CA GLY A 441 -11.20 22.62 7.02
C GLY A 441 -9.96 22.85 7.87
N GLN A 442 -9.72 22.03 8.90
CA GLN A 442 -8.57 22.16 9.80
C GLN A 442 -7.87 20.83 10.06
N ALA A 443 -6.55 20.78 9.88
CA ALA A 443 -5.73 19.62 10.21
C ALA A 443 -5.33 19.63 11.70
N SER A 444 -5.35 18.45 12.31
CA SER A 444 -4.73 18.19 13.61
C SER A 444 -3.20 18.10 13.49
N ARG A 445 -2.51 18.16 14.63
CA ARG A 445 -1.05 17.98 14.68
C ARG A 445 -0.61 16.60 14.22
N ALA A 446 -1.38 15.57 14.55
CA ALA A 446 -1.10 14.21 14.13
C ALA A 446 -1.20 14.07 12.60
N GLU A 447 -2.21 14.68 11.98
CA GLU A 447 -2.39 14.66 10.53
C GLU A 447 -1.32 15.46 9.79
N MET A 448 -0.81 16.55 10.37
CA MET A 448 0.34 17.27 9.80
C MET A 448 1.59 16.38 9.77
N THR A 449 1.85 15.63 10.84
CA THR A 449 2.95 14.65 10.87
C THR A 449 2.72 13.54 9.86
N ASP A 450 1.51 13.00 9.76
CA ASP A 450 1.17 11.95 8.77
C ASP A 450 1.36 12.44 7.33
N ALA A 451 0.89 13.65 7.02
CA ALA A 451 1.10 14.28 5.71
C ALA A 451 2.59 14.47 5.39
N ALA A 452 3.41 14.90 6.35
CA ALA A 452 4.85 15.03 6.15
C ALA A 452 5.54 13.67 5.94
N MET A 453 5.14 12.64 6.70
CA MET A 453 5.67 11.28 6.58
C MET A 453 5.24 10.58 5.29
N SER A 454 4.07 10.94 4.74
CA SER A 454 3.56 10.38 3.49
C SER A 454 4.44 10.68 2.26
N GLN A 455 5.36 11.66 2.35
CA GLN A 455 6.36 11.98 1.32
C GLN A 455 7.25 10.79 0.93
N ARG A 456 7.29 9.75 1.77
CA ARG A 456 8.01 8.51 1.53
C ARG A 456 7.37 7.64 0.44
N ALA A 457 6.10 7.86 0.13
CA ALA A 457 5.37 7.20 -0.94
C ALA A 457 5.48 7.97 -2.27
N GLU A 458 5.28 7.27 -3.38
CA GLU A 458 5.22 7.87 -4.71
C GLU A 458 3.99 8.75 -4.90
N CYS A 459 2.93 8.46 -4.15
CA CYS A 459 1.66 9.17 -4.22
C CYS A 459 0.98 9.19 -2.85
N VAL A 460 0.26 10.25 -2.56
CA VAL A 460 -0.52 10.44 -1.33
C VAL A 460 -1.96 10.69 -1.71
N MET A 461 -2.88 9.93 -1.11
CA MET A 461 -4.30 9.99 -1.45
C MET A 461 -5.10 10.78 -0.41
N LEU A 462 -5.86 11.76 -0.87
CA LEU A 462 -6.89 12.45 -0.09
C LEU A 462 -8.28 11.87 -0.39
N ASN A 463 -9.09 11.70 0.66
CA ASN A 463 -10.49 11.31 0.57
C ASN A 463 -11.37 12.48 0.10
N LYS A 464 -12.64 12.19 -0.20
CA LYS A 464 -13.62 13.22 -0.60
C LYS A 464 -14.13 14.03 0.61
N GLY A 465 -14.34 15.33 0.42
CA GLY A 465 -14.94 16.22 1.42
C GLY A 465 -15.05 17.68 0.96
N PRO A 466 -15.76 18.54 1.73
CA PRO A 466 -16.09 19.90 1.33
C PRO A 466 -14.87 20.82 1.16
N HIS A 467 -13.76 20.54 1.86
CA HIS A 467 -12.55 21.36 1.84
C HIS A 467 -11.43 20.78 0.96
N LEU A 468 -11.77 19.87 0.04
CA LEU A 468 -10.79 19.08 -0.71
C LEU A 468 -9.77 19.93 -1.49
N VAL A 469 -10.19 21.01 -2.15
CA VAL A 469 -9.28 21.90 -2.91
C VAL A 469 -8.24 22.56 -1.99
N GLN A 470 -8.66 22.98 -0.79
CA GLN A 470 -7.77 23.54 0.22
C GLN A 470 -6.80 22.49 0.74
N ALA A 471 -7.30 21.27 1.02
CA ALA A 471 -6.47 20.15 1.46
C ALA A 471 -5.41 19.73 0.43
N VAL A 472 -5.73 19.75 -0.87
CA VAL A 472 -4.77 19.48 -1.96
C VAL A 472 -3.65 20.52 -1.95
N THR A 473 -4.00 21.80 -1.85
CA THR A 473 -3.01 22.89 -1.81
C THR A 473 -2.10 22.74 -0.59
N PHE A 474 -2.69 22.51 0.58
CA PHE A 474 -1.95 22.32 1.82
C PHE A 474 -1.01 21.12 1.75
N LEU A 475 -1.49 19.95 1.32
CA LEU A 475 -0.69 18.74 1.19
C LEU A 475 0.48 18.95 0.22
N ARG A 476 0.22 19.53 -0.95
CA ARG A 476 1.26 19.83 -1.95
C ARG A 476 2.36 20.71 -1.35
N ASP A 477 1.99 21.73 -0.60
CA ASP A 477 2.94 22.67 0.01
C ASP A 477 3.76 22.00 1.12
N VAL A 478 3.15 21.13 1.94
CA VAL A 478 3.86 20.29 2.91
C VAL A 478 4.88 19.38 2.21
N LEU A 479 4.47 18.67 1.17
CA LEU A 479 5.34 17.75 0.42
C LEU A 479 6.51 18.49 -0.25
N MET A 480 6.26 19.65 -0.86
CA MET A 480 7.29 20.50 -1.48
C MET A 480 8.33 20.96 -0.46
N ARG A 481 7.91 21.34 0.74
CA ARG A 481 8.82 21.73 1.82
C ARG A 481 9.63 20.52 2.29
N MET A 482 8.98 19.37 2.46
CA MET A 482 9.63 18.14 2.93
C MET A 482 10.64 17.55 1.96
N ASP A 483 10.52 17.80 0.65
CA ASP A 483 11.49 17.36 -0.35
C ASP A 483 12.92 17.89 -0.14
N ARG A 484 13.08 19.01 0.58
CA ARG A 484 14.40 19.53 1.01
C ARG A 484 14.99 18.74 2.17
N HIS A 485 14.15 18.14 3.01
CA HIS A 485 14.55 17.50 4.26
C HIS A 485 14.74 16.01 4.12
N THR A 486 13.88 15.37 3.33
CA THR A 486 13.79 13.92 3.26
C THR A 486 13.61 13.47 1.81
N SER A 487 14.18 12.33 1.46
CA SER A 487 13.89 11.59 0.24
C SER A 487 13.72 10.13 0.63
N LYS A 488 12.50 9.59 0.48
CA LYS A 488 12.18 8.26 1.00
C LYS A 488 12.53 8.22 2.50
N LYS A 489 13.34 7.27 2.96
CA LYS A 489 13.81 7.21 4.35
C LYS A 489 15.09 7.99 4.64
N SER A 490 15.67 8.67 3.63
CA SER A 490 16.98 9.32 3.75
C SER A 490 16.85 10.81 4.04
N PRO A 491 17.48 11.32 5.11
CA PRO A 491 17.66 12.76 5.30
C PRO A 491 18.52 13.33 4.17
N ARG A 492 18.13 14.51 3.64
CA ARG A 492 18.90 15.25 2.62
C ARG A 492 19.80 16.35 3.20
N LEU A 493 19.63 16.67 4.48
CA LEU A 493 20.47 17.60 5.25
C LEU A 493 20.71 18.97 4.56
N GLY A 494 19.65 19.56 3.99
CA GLY A 494 19.72 20.94 3.52
C GLY A 494 20.12 21.89 4.66
N ALA A 495 20.79 23.00 4.32
CA ALA A 495 21.28 23.97 5.30
C ALA A 495 20.17 24.40 6.29
N LEU A 496 20.53 24.56 7.57
CA LEU A 496 19.63 25.07 8.60
C LEU A 496 19.42 26.59 8.43
N GLY A 497 18.31 27.12 8.96
CA GLY A 497 17.99 28.54 8.87
C GLY A 497 16.58 28.88 8.38
N LEU A 498 15.69 27.89 8.24
CA LEU A 498 14.31 28.13 7.78
C LEU A 498 13.49 29.07 8.69
N TRP A 499 13.94 29.29 9.94
CA TRP A 499 13.32 30.23 10.87
C TRP A 499 13.66 31.70 10.59
N HIS A 500 14.63 31.98 9.70
CA HIS A 500 14.98 33.35 9.35
C HIS A 500 13.97 34.00 8.39
N ASP A 501 13.16 33.19 7.71
CA ASP A 501 12.15 33.63 6.74
C ASP A 501 10.71 33.54 7.28
N LEU A 502 10.52 33.36 8.61
CA LEU A 502 9.22 33.19 9.26
C LEU A 502 8.50 34.50 9.58
#